data_AF-A0A6N2RF22-F1
#
_entry.id   AF-A0A6N2RF22-F1
#
_cell.length_a   1.000
_cell.length_b   1.000
_cell.length_c   1.000
_cell.angle_alpha   90.00
_cell.angle_beta   90.00
_cell.angle_gamma   90.00
#
_symmetry.space_group_name_H-M   'P 1'
#
loop_
_entity.id
_entity.type
_entity.pdbx_description
1 polymer ?
#
loop_
_entity_poly.entity_id
_entity_poly.type
_entity_poly.pdbx_seq_one_letter_code
_entity_poly.pdbx_strand_id
1 'polypeptide(L)'
;MADKITFDRNAMGILEKKQWQDAESLGRIGASTKRISADDVAKPLPGPGGPGPQDLISAVKDFNEAMSMVIYEYSDAASNLGSATASASANFDDTEGYNRERAAQLGVEWDK
;
A
#
# COMPACT_ATOMS: atom_id res chain seq x y z
N MET A 1 -34.49 -18.46 -9.41
CA MET A 1 -33.80 -18.51 -8.12
C MET A 1 -32.31 -18.69 -8.44
N ALA A 2 -31.43 -17.95 -7.75
CA ALA A 2 -29.98 -18.07 -7.97
C ALA A 2 -29.49 -19.23 -7.12
N ASP A 3 -29.65 -20.46 -7.62
CA ASP A 3 -29.52 -21.69 -6.82
C ASP A 3 -28.05 -22.10 -6.63
N LYS A 4 -27.12 -21.34 -7.21
CA LYS A 4 -25.67 -21.51 -7.09
C LYS A 4 -25.01 -20.15 -6.98
N ILE A 5 -24.53 -19.82 -5.78
CA ILE A 5 -23.61 -18.70 -5.55
C ILE A 5 -22.23 -19.35 -5.39
N THR A 6 -21.45 -19.38 -6.46
CA THR A 6 -20.03 -19.75 -6.44
C THR A 6 -19.17 -18.50 -6.29
N PHE A 7 -18.10 -18.59 -5.51
CA PHE A 7 -17.17 -17.49 -5.31
C PHE A 7 -16.06 -17.57 -6.36
N ASP A 8 -16.13 -16.67 -7.33
CA ASP A 8 -15.07 -16.47 -8.30
C ASP A 8 -14.24 -15.23 -7.91
N ARG A 9 -13.02 -15.47 -7.43
CA ARG A 9 -12.04 -14.43 -7.08
C ARG A 9 -11.83 -13.43 -8.23
N ASN A 10 -11.78 -13.90 -9.48
CA ASN A 10 -11.55 -13.05 -10.64
C ASN A 10 -12.77 -12.19 -10.96
N ALA A 11 -13.97 -12.77 -10.88
CA ALA A 11 -15.23 -12.05 -11.11
C ALA A 11 -15.49 -10.97 -10.03
N MET A 12 -15.06 -11.22 -8.79
CA MET A 12 -15.18 -10.27 -7.67
C MET A 12 -14.11 -9.18 -7.69
N GLY A 13 -13.18 -9.21 -8.64
CA GLY A 13 -12.02 -8.29 -8.65
C GLY A 13 -11.09 -8.48 -7.45
N ILE A 14 -11.27 -9.56 -6.69
CA ILE A 14 -10.37 -10.06 -5.65
C ILE A 14 -9.27 -10.83 -6.36
N LEU A 15 -8.60 -10.14 -7.29
CA LEU A 15 -7.25 -10.52 -7.65
C LEU A 15 -6.47 -10.26 -6.38
N GLU A 16 -6.15 -11.33 -5.66
CA GLU A 16 -5.08 -11.35 -4.67
C GLU A 16 -3.85 -10.84 -5.44
N LYS A 17 -3.68 -9.52 -5.45
CA LYS A 17 -2.61 -8.85 -6.17
C LYS A 17 -1.38 -9.18 -5.34
N LYS A 18 -0.84 -10.39 -5.54
CA LYS A 18 0.50 -10.83 -5.12
C LYS A 18 1.60 -9.83 -5.55
N GLN A 19 1.25 -8.86 -6.38
CA GLN A 19 2.07 -7.78 -6.89
C GLN A 19 1.74 -6.40 -6.30
N TRP A 20 1.02 -6.29 -5.17
CA TRP A 20 0.98 -5.03 -4.41
C TRP A 20 2.34 -4.75 -3.76
N GLN A 21 3.29 -4.44 -4.64
CA GLN A 21 4.58 -3.85 -4.32
C GLN A 21 4.44 -2.35 -4.10
N ASP A 22 3.22 -1.79 -4.14
CA ASP A 22 2.96 -0.37 -3.93
C ASP A 22 3.45 0.05 -2.53
N ALA A 23 3.14 -0.75 -1.50
CA ALA A 23 3.67 -0.54 -0.15
C ALA A 23 5.20 -0.53 -0.13
N GLU A 24 5.84 -1.57 -0.68
CA GLU A 24 7.30 -1.66 -0.72
C GLU A 24 7.94 -0.51 -1.52
N SER A 25 7.35 -0.17 -2.67
CA SER A 25 7.81 0.89 -3.56
C SER A 25 7.69 2.25 -2.88
N LEU A 26 6.55 2.53 -2.26
CA LEU A 26 6.32 3.73 -1.46
C LEU A 26 7.30 3.79 -0.28
N GLY A 27 7.52 2.68 0.43
CA GLY A 27 8.52 2.61 1.49
C GLY A 27 9.93 2.96 1.01
N ARG A 28 10.34 2.45 -0.16
CA ARG A 28 11.63 2.79 -0.80
C ARG A 28 11.70 4.27 -1.20
N ILE A 29 10.61 4.82 -1.76
CA ILE A 29 10.51 6.24 -2.13
C ILE A 29 10.60 7.12 -0.87
N GLY A 30 9.85 6.82 0.18
CA GLY A 30 9.87 7.54 1.47
C GLY A 30 11.27 7.56 2.08
N ALA A 31 11.97 6.43 2.06
CA ALA A 31 13.36 6.33 2.51
C ALA A 31 14.32 7.19 1.67
N SER A 32 14.04 7.35 0.37
CA SER A 32 14.85 8.18 -0.53
C SER A 32 14.64 9.68 -0.32
N THR A 33 13.45 10.10 0.11
CA THR A 33 13.13 11.52 0.35
C THR A 33 14.05 12.15 1.39
N LYS A 34 14.43 11.40 2.43
CA LYS A 34 15.38 11.86 3.46
C LYS A 34 16.81 12.05 2.95
N ARG A 35 17.13 11.57 1.74
CA ARG A 35 18.45 11.69 1.11
C ARG A 35 18.54 12.88 0.15
N ILE A 36 17.44 13.58 -0.09
CA ILE A 36 17.44 14.79 -0.90
C ILE A 36 18.19 15.87 -0.12
N SER A 37 19.35 16.28 -0.62
CA SER A 37 20.18 17.30 0.04
C SER A 37 19.48 18.66 -0.01
N ALA A 38 19.45 19.33 1.13
CA ALA A 38 19.01 20.73 1.24
C ALA A 38 20.18 21.72 1.15
N ASP A 39 21.43 21.26 1.25
CA ASP A 39 22.60 22.11 1.52
C ASP A 39 23.02 22.97 0.30
N ASP A 40 22.52 22.63 -0.90
CA ASP A 40 22.78 23.38 -2.14
C ASP A 40 21.57 24.18 -2.63
N VAL A 41 20.45 24.18 -1.88
CA VAL A 41 19.23 24.92 -2.26
C VAL A 41 19.45 26.43 -2.23
N ALA A 42 20.31 26.91 -1.33
CA ALA A 42 20.67 28.30 -1.22
C ALA A 42 22.15 28.44 -0.85
N LYS A 43 22.79 29.50 -1.34
CA LYS A 43 24.14 29.89 -0.91
C LYS A 43 24.06 31.22 -0.16
N PRO A 44 24.74 31.34 1.01
CA PRO A 44 24.86 32.61 1.67
C PRO A 44 25.60 33.60 0.77
N LEU A 45 25.08 34.83 0.67
CA LEU A 45 25.79 35.92 0.01
C LEU A 45 26.96 36.38 0.88
N PRO A 46 28.10 36.79 0.28
CA PRO A 46 29.19 37.38 1.03
C PRO A 46 28.74 38.70 1.70
N GLY A 47 29.12 38.92 2.96
CA GLY A 47 28.74 40.10 3.76
C GLY A 47 27.82 39.74 4.94
N PRO A 48 27.11 40.71 5.55
CA PRO A 48 26.23 40.46 6.70
C PRO A 48 24.91 39.77 6.29
N GLY A 49 24.95 38.94 5.24
CA GLY A 49 23.80 38.35 4.58
C GLY A 49 22.72 37.92 5.56
N GLY A 50 21.47 38.28 5.25
CA GLY A 50 20.33 38.00 6.11
C GLY A 50 20.06 36.50 6.28
N PRO A 51 19.13 36.11 7.17
CA PRO A 51 18.89 34.71 7.51
C PRO A 51 18.26 33.89 6.37
N GLY A 52 17.74 34.54 5.33
CA GLY A 52 16.97 33.91 4.25
C GLY A 52 17.57 32.64 3.63
N PRO A 53 18.88 32.56 3.30
CA PRO A 53 19.47 31.32 2.80
C PRO A 53 19.40 30.17 3.82
N GLN A 54 19.64 30.46 5.09
CA GLN A 54 19.54 29.47 6.16
C GLN A 54 18.09 29.05 6.42
N ASP A 55 17.16 30.02 6.38
CA ASP A 55 15.73 29.76 6.52
C ASP A 55 15.20 28.85 5.40
N LEU A 56 15.65 29.08 4.16
CA LEU A 56 15.28 28.25 3.01
C LEU A 56 15.86 26.82 3.12
N ILE A 57 17.12 26.68 3.55
CA ILE A 57 17.72 25.36 3.79
C ILE A 57 16.93 24.60 4.87
N SER A 58 16.58 25.26 5.98
CA SER A 58 15.78 24.66 7.05
C SER A 58 14.39 24.26 6.56
N ALA A 59 13.71 25.12 5.80
CA ALA A 59 12.40 24.83 5.25
C ALA A 59 12.40 23.61 4.29
N VAL A 60 13.46 23.43 3.49
CA VAL A 60 13.59 22.23 2.64
C VAL A 60 13.85 20.97 3.46
N LYS A 61 14.63 21.06 4.55
CA LYS A 61 14.82 19.92 5.47
C LYS A 61 13.49 19.48 6.08
N ASP A 62 12.70 20.45 6.55
CA ASP A 62 11.37 20.19 7.13
C ASP A 62 10.42 19.61 6.08
N PHE A 63 10.44 20.14 4.85
CA PHE A 63 9.66 19.61 3.74
C PHE A 63 10.02 18.15 3.41
N ASN A 64 11.32 17.82 3.32
CA ASN A 64 11.77 16.47 3.01
C ASN A 64 11.36 15.47 4.10
N GLU A 65 11.44 15.87 5.38
CA GLU A 65 10.97 15.04 6.49
C GLU A 65 9.45 14.85 6.43
N ALA A 66 8.68 15.93 6.22
CA ALA A 66 7.23 15.87 6.08
C ALA A 66 6.79 14.96 4.93
N MET A 67 7.41 15.11 3.75
CA MET A 67 7.11 14.26 2.61
C MET A 67 7.48 12.79 2.87
N SER A 68 8.58 12.52 3.56
CA SER A 68 8.92 11.15 3.96
C SER A 68 7.82 10.54 4.83
N MET A 69 7.29 11.28 5.80
CA MET A 69 6.20 10.79 6.65
C MET A 69 4.94 10.51 5.84
N VAL A 70 4.52 11.46 4.99
CA VAL A 70 3.34 11.29 4.13
C VAL A 70 3.45 10.04 3.25
N ILE A 71 4.62 9.80 2.66
CA ILE A 71 4.83 8.63 1.81
C ILE A 71 4.77 7.32 2.61
N TYR A 72 5.27 7.31 3.86
CA TYR A 72 5.13 6.15 4.74
C TYR A 72 3.68 5.86 5.11
N GLU A 73 2.87 6.88 5.37
CA GLU A 73 1.43 6.68 5.59
C GLU A 73 0.73 6.03 4.39
N TYR A 74 1.10 6.42 3.16
CA TYR A 74 0.59 5.76 1.96
C TYR A 74 1.07 4.31 1.83
N SER A 75 2.33 4.04 2.20
CA SER A 75 2.89 2.67 2.25
C SER A 75 2.11 1.79 3.23
N ASP A 76 1.79 2.31 4.42
CA ASP A 76 1.04 1.60 5.44
C ASP A 76 -0.41 1.38 5.02
N ALA A 77 -1.04 2.39 4.42
CA ALA A 77 -2.38 2.27 3.85
C ALA A 77 -2.44 1.19 2.75
N ALA A 78 -1.46 1.16 1.84
CA ALA A 78 -1.35 0.13 0.81
C ALA A 78 -1.14 -1.27 1.41
N SER A 79 -0.33 -1.38 2.47
CA SER A 79 -0.11 -2.64 3.20
C SER A 79 -1.39 -3.15 3.86
N ASN A 80 -2.14 -2.27 4.53
CA ASN A 80 -3.39 -2.59 5.21
C ASN A 80 -4.49 -3.01 4.22
N LEU A 81 -4.59 -2.32 3.10
CA LEU A 81 -5.54 -2.68 2.05
C LEU A 81 -5.20 -4.07 1.48
N GLY A 82 -3.91 -4.38 1.32
CA GLY A 82 -3.44 -5.66 0.78
C GLY A 82 -3.74 -6.83 1.73
N SER A 83 -3.48 -6.64 3.02
CA SER A 83 -3.74 -7.65 4.05
C SER A 83 -5.24 -7.90 4.28
N ALA A 84 -6.07 -6.86 4.20
CA ALA A 84 -7.53 -7.00 4.28
C ALA A 84 -8.08 -7.82 3.09
N THR A 85 -7.57 -7.56 1.89
CA THR A 85 -7.95 -8.31 0.68
C THR A 85 -7.52 -9.78 0.79
N ALA A 86 -6.32 -10.05 1.30
CA ALA A 86 -5.83 -11.42 1.53
C ALA A 86 -6.71 -12.17 2.55
N SER A 87 -7.05 -11.52 3.67
CA SER A 87 -7.90 -12.10 4.72
C SER A 87 -9.32 -12.40 4.21
N ALA A 88 -9.91 -11.47 3.44
CA ALA A 88 -11.22 -11.69 2.82
C ALA A 88 -11.19 -12.84 1.82
N SER A 89 -10.14 -12.94 0.99
CA SER A 89 -9.96 -14.04 0.04
C SER A 89 -9.95 -15.39 0.77
N ALA A 90 -9.11 -15.53 1.80
CA ALA A 90 -8.99 -16.75 2.57
C ALA A 90 -10.33 -17.18 3.19
N ASN A 91 -11.08 -16.24 3.78
CA ASN A 91 -12.40 -16.54 4.35
C ASN A 91 -13.41 -17.06 3.31
N PHE A 92 -13.41 -16.47 2.10
CA PHE A 92 -14.29 -16.93 1.04
C PHE A 92 -13.87 -18.30 0.49
N ASP A 93 -12.56 -18.55 0.37
CA ASP A 93 -12.04 -19.86 -0.04
C ASP A 93 -12.38 -20.96 0.96
N ASP A 94 -12.24 -20.68 2.25
CA ASP A 94 -12.60 -21.61 3.32
C ASP A 94 -14.10 -21.93 3.28
N THR A 95 -14.93 -20.92 3.01
CA THR A 95 -16.38 -21.09 2.85
C THR A 95 -16.71 -21.93 1.62
N GLU A 96 -16.05 -21.71 0.48
CA GLU A 96 -16.21 -22.56 -0.70
C GLU A 96 -15.77 -23.99 -0.45
N GLY A 97 -14.63 -24.18 0.24
CA GLY A 97 -14.09 -25.48 0.61
C GLY A 97 -15.09 -26.25 1.45
N TYR A 98 -15.60 -25.63 2.52
CA TYR A 98 -16.63 -26.21 3.38
C TYR A 98 -17.88 -26.63 2.60
N ASN A 99 -18.40 -25.74 1.74
CA ASN A 99 -19.59 -26.03 0.96
C ASN A 99 -19.38 -27.18 -0.03
N ARG A 100 -18.20 -27.24 -0.66
CA ARG A 100 -17.83 -28.33 -1.58
C ARG A 100 -17.73 -29.66 -0.87
N GLU A 101 -17.07 -29.71 0.29
CA GLU A 101 -16.96 -30.94 1.09
C GLU A 101 -18.34 -31.45 1.50
N ARG A 102 -19.23 -30.54 1.93
CA ARG A 102 -20.57 -30.90 2.35
C ARG A 102 -21.45 -31.36 1.18
N ALA A 103 -21.32 -30.74 0.01
CA ALA A 103 -22.01 -31.18 -1.20
C ALA A 103 -21.56 -32.59 -1.63
N ALA A 104 -20.25 -32.86 -1.57
CA ALA A 104 -19.70 -34.19 -1.84
C ALA A 104 -20.24 -35.25 -0.87
N GLN A 105 -20.34 -34.94 0.42
CA GLN A 105 -20.95 -35.83 1.42
C GLN A 105 -22.43 -36.13 1.15
N LEU A 106 -23.16 -35.19 0.53
CA LEU A 106 -24.57 -35.34 0.18
C LEU A 106 -24.76 -35.97 -1.21
N GLY A 107 -23.69 -36.34 -1.91
CA GLY A 107 -23.73 -36.93 -3.26
C GLY A 107 -24.17 -35.94 -4.34
N VAL A 108 -24.04 -34.63 -4.09
CA VAL A 108 -24.40 -33.56 -5.04
C VAL A 108 -23.14 -33.04 -5.71
N GLU A 109 -23.14 -32.97 -7.04
CA GLU A 109 -22.01 -32.48 -7.82
C GLU A 109 -21.87 -30.96 -7.68
N TRP A 110 -20.71 -30.51 -7.18
CA TRP A 110 -20.38 -29.09 -6.97
C TRP A 110 -19.43 -28.61 -8.08
N ASP A 111 -20.00 -28.26 -9.22
CA ASP A 111 -19.26 -27.61 -10.31
C ASP A 111 -19.08 -26.11 -10.04
N LYS A 112 -17.85 -25.64 -10.22
CA LYS A 112 -17.46 -24.23 -10.13
C LYS A 112 -18.02 -23.42 -11.29
#